data_AF-J9GDE0-F1
#
_entry.id   AF-J9GDE0-F1
#
_cell.length_a   1.000
_cell.length_b   1.000
_cell.length_c   1.000
_cell.angle_alpha   90.00
_cell.angle_beta   90.00
_cell.angle_gamma   90.00
#
_symmetry.space_group_name_H-M   'P 1'
#
loop_
_entity.id
_entity.type
_entity.pdbx_description
1 polymer ?
#
loop_
_entity_poly.entity_id
_entity_poly.type
_entity_poly.pdbx_seq_one_letter_code
_entity_poly.pdbx_strand_id
1 'polypeptide(L)'
;EALAAKRAFYDAWRRAGSLRSLFLRALEHPLPVPAGLGSSGFDLADEALALMTAGENRLFRKPVRLRGRETAVEILLDTSGSMTDEQMAVAKTAACRLLEAFRTSTGFAAAMGLFPGATSRSVTPVADWQSSVADTARRLTS
;
A
#
# COMPACT_ATOMS: atom_id res chain seq x y z
N GLU A 1 -19.36 23.13 -7.16
CA GLU A 1 -18.16 22.27 -7.37
C GLU A 1 -17.89 21.34 -6.19
N ALA A 2 -17.77 21.82 -4.95
CA ALA A 2 -17.48 20.97 -3.77
C ALA A 2 -18.42 19.76 -3.57
N LEU A 3 -19.72 19.90 -3.84
CA LEU A 3 -20.67 18.79 -3.72
C LEU A 3 -20.45 17.69 -4.77
N ALA A 4 -20.06 18.06 -5.99
CA ALA A 4 -19.78 17.12 -7.06
C ALA A 4 -18.50 16.33 -6.77
N ALA A 5 -17.44 17.01 -6.33
CA ALA A 5 -16.19 16.37 -5.90
C ALA A 5 -16.39 15.41 -4.72
N LYS A 6 -17.20 15.82 -3.73
CA LYS A 6 -17.57 14.96 -2.59
C LYS A 6 -18.33 13.71 -3.05
N ARG A 7 -19.27 13.85 -3.97
CA ARG A 7 -20.02 12.72 -4.53
C ARG A 7 -19.11 11.78 -5.32
N ALA A 8 -18.25 12.32 -6.18
CA ALA A 8 -17.26 11.56 -6.93
C ALA A 8 -16.33 10.76 -6.01
N PHE A 9 -15.89 11.34 -4.89
CA PHE A 9 -15.11 10.63 -3.88
C PHE A 9 -15.88 9.46 -3.27
N TYR A 10 -17.10 9.66 -2.77
CA TYR A 10 -17.85 8.56 -2.16
C TYR A 10 -18.27 7.49 -3.16
N ASP A 11 -18.50 7.85 -4.42
CA ASP A 11 -18.75 6.90 -5.50
C ASP A 11 -17.50 6.07 -5.82
N ALA A 12 -16.31 6.68 -5.86
CA ALA A 12 -15.04 5.97 -5.97
C ALA A 12 -14.77 5.10 -4.74
N TRP A 13 -15.03 5.61 -3.53
CA TRP A 13 -14.84 4.90 -2.26
C TRP A 13 -15.66 3.62 -2.16
N ARG A 14 -16.93 3.67 -2.59
CA ARG A 14 -17.82 2.51 -2.65
C ARG A 14 -17.31 1.46 -3.64
N ARG A 15 -16.86 1.89 -4.82
CA ARG A 15 -16.29 0.98 -5.84
C ARG A 15 -14.96 0.36 -5.40
N ALA A 16 -14.16 1.09 -4.62
CA ALA A 16 -12.86 0.65 -4.12
C ALA A 16 -12.94 -0.23 -2.86
N GLY A 17 -14.07 -0.89 -2.58
CA GLY A 17 -14.25 -1.72 -1.39
C GLY A 17 -13.24 -2.88 -1.26
N SER A 18 -12.81 -3.45 -2.39
CA SER A 18 -11.80 -4.53 -2.42
C SER A 18 -10.36 -4.04 -2.33
N LEU A 19 -10.11 -2.75 -2.56
CA LEU A 19 -8.77 -2.20 -2.76
C LEU A 19 -7.92 -2.31 -1.49
N ARG A 20 -8.52 -2.10 -0.31
CA ARG A 20 -7.86 -2.33 0.98
C ARG A 20 -7.30 -3.75 1.09
N SER A 21 -8.11 -4.76 0.77
CA SER A 21 -7.72 -6.17 0.85
C SER A 21 -6.60 -6.50 -0.15
N LEU A 22 -6.60 -5.87 -1.32
CA LEU A 22 -5.52 -6.02 -2.30
C LEU A 22 -4.21 -5.42 -1.79
N PHE A 23 -4.26 -4.22 -1.20
CA PHE A 23 -3.07 -3.62 -0.58
C PHE A 23 -2.55 -4.44 0.60
N LEU A 24 -3.43 -4.93 1.46
CA LEU A 24 -3.03 -5.82 2.56
C LEU A 24 -2.32 -7.07 2.05
N ARG A 25 -2.90 -7.74 1.04
CA ARG A 25 -2.25 -8.88 0.40
C ARG A 25 -0.89 -8.52 -0.17
N ALA A 26 -0.73 -7.33 -0.76
CA ALA A 26 0.56 -6.88 -1.28
C ALA A 26 1.58 -6.61 -0.17
N LEU A 27 1.17 -6.04 0.97
CA LEU A 27 2.04 -5.78 2.12
C LEU A 27 2.49 -7.08 2.81
N GLU A 28 1.59 -8.05 2.89
CA GLU A 28 1.80 -9.35 3.53
C GLU A 28 2.42 -10.40 2.60
N HIS A 29 2.44 -10.14 1.28
CA HIS A 29 2.94 -11.10 0.30
C HIS A 29 4.38 -11.50 0.65
N PRO A 30 4.65 -12.80 0.90
CA PRO A 30 6.01 -13.27 1.14
C PRO A 30 6.84 -12.97 -0.11
N LEU A 31 7.85 -12.11 0.01
CA LEU A 31 8.82 -11.95 -1.07
C LEU A 31 9.78 -13.14 -0.98
N PRO A 32 9.84 -14.00 -2.01
CA PRO A 32 10.80 -15.08 -2.03
C PRO A 32 12.19 -14.46 -2.24
N VAL A 33 12.96 -14.34 -1.16
CA VAL A 33 14.37 -13.97 -1.23
C VAL A 33 15.09 -15.16 -1.85
N PRO A 34 16.02 -14.97 -2.82
CA PRO A 34 16.89 -16.06 -3.22
C PRO A 34 17.55 -16.59 -1.96
N ALA A 35 17.34 -17.87 -1.63
CA ALA A 35 18.14 -18.49 -0.60
C ALA A 35 19.59 -18.35 -1.09
N GLY A 36 20.50 -17.91 -0.22
CA GLY A 36 21.90 -18.16 -0.50
C GLY A 36 22.03 -19.64 -0.86
N LEU A 37 22.75 -19.94 -1.95
CA LEU A 37 23.02 -21.32 -2.34
C LEU A 37 23.60 -22.03 -1.11
N GLY A 38 22.95 -23.10 -0.66
CA GLY A 38 23.53 -23.95 0.37
C GLY A 38 24.90 -24.42 -0.10
N SER A 39 25.89 -24.43 0.79
CA SER A 39 27.28 -24.79 0.45
C SER A 39 27.48 -26.27 0.14
N SER A 40 26.47 -27.10 0.37
CA SER A 40 26.53 -28.56 0.24
C SER A 40 25.25 -29.05 -0.44
N GLY A 41 25.33 -29.34 -1.75
CA GLY A 41 24.21 -29.83 -2.59
C GLY A 41 23.79 -31.27 -2.30
N PHE A 42 23.72 -31.67 -1.03
CA PHE A 42 23.46 -33.05 -0.61
C PHE A 42 22.01 -33.31 -0.21
N ASP A 43 21.20 -32.28 0.02
CA ASP A 43 19.77 -32.40 0.36
C ASP A 43 18.91 -31.74 -0.72
N LEU A 44 18.80 -32.38 -1.88
CA LEU A 44 17.77 -32.04 -2.88
C LEU A 44 16.58 -32.98 -2.66
N ALA A 45 15.43 -32.44 -2.27
CA ALA A 45 14.20 -33.22 -2.22
C ALA A 45 13.84 -33.69 -3.63
N ASP A 46 13.53 -34.98 -3.81
CA ASP A 46 13.24 -35.57 -5.12
C ASP A 46 12.05 -34.89 -5.84
N GLU A 47 11.07 -34.37 -5.09
CA GLU A 47 9.99 -33.57 -5.68
C GLU A 47 10.47 -32.24 -6.28
N ALA A 48 11.55 -31.66 -5.72
CA ALA A 48 12.15 -30.44 -6.26
C ALA A 48 12.89 -30.72 -7.57
N LEU A 49 13.57 -31.87 -7.70
CA LEU A 49 14.22 -32.28 -8.94
C LEU A 49 13.22 -32.45 -10.09
N ALA A 50 12.05 -33.03 -9.82
CA ALA A 50 10.99 -33.17 -10.82
C ALA A 50 10.51 -31.82 -11.38
N LEU A 51 10.45 -30.80 -10.53
CA LEU A 51 10.05 -29.45 -10.90
C LEU A 51 11.16 -28.65 -11.63
N MET A 52 12.44 -29.02 -11.47
CA MET A 52 13.56 -28.39 -12.22
C MET A 52 13.46 -28.66 -13.72
N THR A 53 12.96 -29.85 -14.10
CA THR A 53 12.73 -30.23 -15.51
C THR A 53 11.75 -29.30 -16.23
N ALA A 54 10.91 -28.56 -15.49
CA ALA A 54 9.98 -27.58 -16.02
C ALA A 54 10.57 -26.16 -16.14
N GLY A 55 11.85 -25.95 -15.81
CA GLY A 55 12.51 -24.63 -15.86
C GLY A 55 12.13 -23.69 -14.71
N GLU A 56 11.51 -24.21 -13.65
CA GLU A 56 10.98 -23.41 -12.54
C GLU A 56 12.06 -23.10 -11.50
N ASN A 57 12.72 -21.94 -11.62
CA ASN A 57 13.76 -21.47 -10.68
C ASN A 57 13.26 -21.08 -9.27
N ARG A 58 11.99 -21.34 -8.94
CA ARG A 58 11.41 -21.06 -7.60
C ARG A 58 11.84 -22.06 -6.54
N LEU A 59 12.34 -23.22 -6.94
CA LEU A 59 12.72 -24.33 -6.04
C LEU A 59 13.85 -23.97 -5.08
N PHE A 60 14.75 -23.09 -5.51
CA PHE A 60 15.85 -22.59 -4.67
C PHE A 60 15.45 -21.40 -3.79
N ARG A 61 14.16 -21.01 -3.75
CA ARG A 61 13.71 -19.85 -2.97
C ARG A 61 13.04 -20.32 -1.69
N LYS A 62 13.68 -20.04 -0.55
CA LYS A 62 13.09 -20.28 0.76
C LYS A 62 12.23 -19.09 1.17
N PRO A 63 10.97 -19.28 1.61
CA PRO A 63 10.21 -18.18 2.20
C PRO A 63 10.92 -17.74 3.48
N VAL A 64 11.44 -16.51 3.49
CA VAL A 64 12.04 -15.90 4.67
C VAL A 64 10.94 -15.15 5.42
N ARG A 65 10.72 -15.51 6.68
CA ARG A 65 9.94 -14.66 7.60
C ARG A 65 10.81 -13.44 7.89
N LEU A 66 10.40 -12.29 7.36
CA LEU A 66 11.05 -11.02 7.68
C LEU A 66 10.89 -10.78 9.19
N ARG A 67 11.98 -10.37 9.86
CA ARG A 67 11.93 -9.89 11.25
C ARG A 67 10.86 -8.79 11.37
N GLY A 68 10.24 -8.68 12.54
CA GLY A 68 9.17 -7.72 12.81
C GLY A 68 9.48 -6.37 12.16
N ARG A 69 8.68 -5.98 11.17
CA ARG A 69 8.85 -4.73 10.46
C ARG A 69 8.44 -3.62 11.42
N GLU A 70 9.27 -2.60 11.61
CA GLU A 70 8.89 -1.34 12.23
C GLU A 70 9.13 -0.25 11.19
N THR A 71 8.07 0.14 10.48
CA THR A 71 8.15 1.06 9.35
C THR A 71 7.20 2.23 9.53
N ALA A 72 7.74 3.45 9.47
CA ALA A 72 6.93 4.66 9.34
C ALA A 72 6.70 4.99 7.85
N VAL A 73 5.46 5.28 7.48
CA VAL A 73 5.05 5.59 6.11
C VAL A 73 4.33 6.92 6.07
N GLU A 74 4.75 7.82 5.19
CA GLU A 74 4.06 9.07 4.90
C GLU A 74 3.52 9.04 3.46
N ILE A 75 2.20 9.19 3.31
CA ILE A 75 1.52 9.21 2.02
C ILE A 75 1.29 10.66 1.61
N LEU A 76 1.92 11.09 0.51
CA LEU A 76 1.74 12.43 -0.03
C LEU A 76 0.83 12.37 -1.27
N LEU A 77 -0.29 13.07 -1.21
CA LEU A 77 -1.22 13.18 -2.34
C LEU A 77 -0.98 14.49 -3.09
N ASP A 78 -0.67 14.39 -4.38
CA ASP A 78 -0.49 15.54 -5.25
C ASP A 78 -1.83 16.29 -5.48
N THR A 79 -1.78 17.61 -5.44
CA THR A 79 -2.87 18.57 -5.62
C THR A 79 -2.45 19.75 -6.49
N SER A 80 -1.36 19.60 -7.24
CA SER A 80 -0.76 20.62 -8.13
C SER A 80 -1.68 21.12 -9.26
N GLY A 81 -2.84 20.52 -9.45
CA GLY A 81 -3.80 20.86 -10.52
C GLY A 81 -3.62 20.06 -11.81
N SER A 82 -2.70 19.10 -11.84
CA SER A 82 -2.49 18.20 -12.99
C SER A 82 -3.61 17.16 -13.17
N MET A 83 -4.38 16.90 -12.12
CA MET A 83 -5.46 15.92 -12.10
C MET A 83 -6.82 16.58 -12.29
N THR A 84 -7.68 15.95 -13.08
CA THR A 84 -9.11 16.28 -13.14
C THR A 84 -9.80 15.96 -11.80
N ASP A 85 -10.99 16.50 -11.57
CA ASP A 85 -11.78 16.23 -10.37
C ASP A 85 -12.04 14.73 -10.14
N GLU A 86 -12.28 13.98 -11.22
CA GLU A 86 -12.48 12.54 -11.15
C GLU A 86 -11.19 11.80 -10.80
N GLN A 87 -10.06 12.18 -11.40
CA GLN A 87 -8.75 11.61 -11.09
C GLN A 87 -8.36 11.90 -9.64
N MET A 88 -8.63 13.11 -9.18
CA MET A 88 -8.44 13.51 -7.78
C MET A 88 -9.30 12.68 -6.82
N ALA A 89 -10.57 12.46 -7.15
CA ALA A 89 -11.46 11.62 -6.35
C ALA A 89 -10.95 10.17 -6.23
N VAL A 90 -10.44 9.60 -7.33
CA VAL A 90 -9.82 8.27 -7.35
C VAL A 90 -8.52 8.26 -6.53
N ALA A 91 -7.67 9.26 -6.69
CA ALA A 91 -6.40 9.36 -5.98
C ALA A 91 -6.60 9.49 -4.46
N LYS A 92 -7.53 10.36 -4.02
CA LYS A 92 -7.95 10.47 -2.61
C LYS A 92 -8.46 9.14 -2.06
N THR A 93 -9.26 8.41 -2.85
CA THR A 93 -9.78 7.10 -2.47
C THR A 93 -8.67 6.08 -2.31
N ALA A 94 -7.77 5.98 -3.30
CA ALA A 94 -6.65 5.03 -3.29
C ALA A 94 -5.71 5.31 -2.12
N ALA A 95 -5.36 6.58 -1.88
CA ALA A 95 -4.52 7.01 -0.77
C ALA A 95 -5.14 6.64 0.58
N CYS A 96 -6.44 6.88 0.75
CA CYS A 96 -7.13 6.58 2.01
C CYS A 96 -7.29 5.06 2.25
N ARG A 97 -7.51 4.26 1.20
CA ARG A 97 -7.47 2.78 1.29
C ARG A 97 -6.08 2.23 1.57
N LEU A 98 -5.04 2.86 1.04
CA LEU A 98 -3.65 2.51 1.32
C LEU A 98 -3.30 2.81 2.78
N LEU A 99 -3.70 3.98 3.29
CA LEU A 99 -3.56 4.34 4.71
C LEU A 99 -4.24 3.31 5.62
N GLU A 100 -5.46 2.90 5.27
CA GLU A 100 -6.21 1.86 6.00
C GLU A 100 -5.48 0.52 6.00
N ALA A 101 -4.89 0.12 4.86
CA ALA A 101 -4.11 -1.10 4.74
C ALA A 101 -2.86 -1.09 5.63
N PHE A 102 -2.07 0.00 5.59
CA PHE A 102 -0.90 0.13 6.47
C PHE A 102 -1.28 0.06 7.94
N ARG A 103 -2.34 0.77 8.36
CA ARG A 103 -2.77 0.78 9.77
C ARG A 103 -3.39 -0.52 10.26
N THR A 104 -3.92 -1.32 9.34
CA THR A 104 -4.41 -2.67 9.67
C THR A 104 -3.23 -3.65 9.83
N SER A 105 -2.13 -3.43 9.11
CA SER A 105 -0.97 -4.31 9.12
C SER A 105 -0.09 -4.06 10.35
N THR A 106 0.36 -5.13 11.01
CA THR A 106 1.25 -5.01 12.17
C THR A 106 2.62 -4.51 11.75
N GLY A 107 3.19 -3.58 12.52
CA GLY A 107 4.54 -3.08 12.27
C GLY A 107 4.63 -1.86 11.37
N PHE A 108 3.49 -1.25 11.02
CA PHE A 108 3.45 -0.01 10.27
C PHE A 108 2.82 1.12 11.09
N ALA A 109 3.46 2.28 11.08
CA ALA A 109 2.85 3.55 11.43
C ALA A 109 2.64 4.33 10.13
N ALA A 110 1.44 4.88 9.90
CA ALA A 110 1.14 5.61 8.66
C ALA A 110 0.46 6.96 8.89
N ALA A 111 0.93 7.97 8.17
CA ALA A 111 0.41 9.34 8.10
C ALA A 111 0.14 9.75 6.65
N MET A 112 -0.60 10.84 6.46
CA MET A 112 -0.97 11.36 5.14
C MET A 112 -0.99 12.88 5.10
N GLY A 113 -0.51 13.45 4.00
CA GLY A 113 -0.59 14.87 3.71
C GLY A 113 -0.94 15.18 2.25
N LEU A 114 -1.38 16.41 2.01
CA LEU A 114 -1.57 16.98 0.68
C LEU A 114 -0.36 17.81 0.30
N PHE A 115 0.09 17.67 -0.94
CA PHE A 115 1.17 18.44 -1.53
C PHE A 115 0.72 18.93 -2.91
N PRO A 116 1.03 20.15 -3.36
CA PRO A 116 1.53 21.24 -2.56
C PRO A 116 0.51 21.69 -1.50
N GLY A 117 0.99 22.02 -0.31
CA GLY A 117 0.18 22.59 0.78
C GLY A 117 -0.14 24.06 0.55
N ALA A 118 -0.79 24.70 1.54
CA ALA A 118 -1.31 26.07 1.42
C ALA A 118 -0.26 27.13 1.01
N THR A 119 1.02 26.91 1.32
CA THR A 119 2.13 27.82 0.98
C THR A 119 2.95 27.37 -0.24
N SER A 120 2.42 26.44 -1.06
CA SER A 120 3.03 25.83 -2.25
C SER A 120 4.35 25.06 -2.03
N ARG A 121 5.00 25.23 -0.88
CA ARG A 121 6.23 24.55 -0.45
C ARG A 121 6.04 23.75 0.84
N SER A 122 4.79 23.55 1.24
CA SER A 122 4.42 22.83 2.46
C SER A 122 3.69 21.54 2.14
N VAL A 123 3.53 20.71 3.16
CA VAL A 123 2.59 19.60 3.18
C VAL A 123 1.48 19.99 4.14
N THR A 124 0.22 19.89 3.71
CA THR A 124 -0.93 20.06 4.60
C THR A 124 -1.27 18.69 5.21
N PRO A 125 -1.09 18.49 6.52
CA PRO A 125 -1.38 17.19 7.14
C PRO A 125 -2.89 16.91 7.10
N VAL A 126 -3.25 15.71 6.63
CA VAL A 126 -4.63 15.24 6.60
C VAL A 126 -4.87 14.17 7.67
N ALA A 127 -3.89 13.29 7.86
CA ALA A 127 -3.90 12.26 8.89
C ALA A 127 -2.55 12.21 9.59
N ASP A 128 -2.53 12.46 10.89
CA ASP A 128 -1.40 12.10 11.74
C ASP A 128 -1.43 10.61 12.11
N TRP A 129 -0.44 10.12 12.85
CA TRP A 129 -0.31 8.71 13.24
C TRP A 129 -1.48 8.16 14.07
N GLN A 130 -2.29 9.02 14.68
CA GLN A 130 -3.38 8.64 15.61
C GLN A 130 -4.78 8.91 15.02
N SER A 131 -4.87 9.69 13.95
CA SER A 131 -6.12 10.07 13.30
C SER A 131 -6.91 8.83 12.86
N SER A 132 -8.23 8.83 12.97
CA SER A 132 -9.03 7.73 12.43
C SER A 132 -9.12 7.80 10.90
N VAL A 133 -9.25 6.67 10.21
CA VAL A 133 -9.44 6.64 8.73
C VAL A 133 -10.74 7.36 8.34
N ALA A 134 -11.78 7.27 9.17
CA ALA A 134 -13.05 7.97 8.94
C ALA A 134 -12.88 9.50 8.99
N ASP A 135 -12.09 10.01 9.94
CA ASP A 135 -11.76 11.44 10.03
C ASP A 135 -10.94 11.90 8.83
N THR A 136 -9.95 11.09 8.41
CA THR A 136 -9.16 11.36 7.20
C THR A 136 -10.06 11.47 5.96
N ALA A 137 -10.98 10.53 5.76
CA ALA A 137 -11.90 10.56 4.62
C ALA A 137 -12.81 11.81 4.65
N ARG A 138 -13.24 12.25 5.84
CA ARG A 138 -13.99 13.50 6.00
C ARG A 138 -13.13 14.71 5.60
N ARG A 139 -11.88 14.79 6.08
CA ARG A 139 -10.95 15.90 5.75
C ARG A 139 -10.55 15.95 4.28
N LEU A 140 -10.53 14.81 3.57
CA LEU A 140 -10.27 14.77 2.12
C LEU A 140 -11.45 15.29 1.28
N THR A 141 -12.65 15.37 1.86
CA THR A 141 -13.88 15.75 1.18
C THR A 141 -14.47 17.09 1.64
N SER A 142 -13.88 17.70 2.67
CA SER A 142 -14.11 19.08 3.09
C SER A 142 -13.34 20.05 2.20
#